data_AF-A0A931Q677-F1
#
_entry.id   AF-A0A931Q677-F1
#
_cell.length_a   1.000
_cell.length_b   1.000
_cell.length_c   1.000
_cell.angle_alpha   90.00
_cell.angle_beta   90.00
_cell.angle_gamma   90.00
#
_symmetry.space_group_name_H-M   'P 1'
#
loop_
_entity.id
_entity.type
_entity.pdbx_description
1 polymer ?
#
loop_
_entity_poly.entity_id
_entity_poly.type
_entity_poly.pdbx_seq_one_letter_code
_entity_poly.pdbx_strand_id
1 'polypeptide(L)'
;MDIKTILLSLISITTAVLSSYLTYYFAIKSKKSEAILKFKEEKYSNLLILLQGFVGKTTSGETKRKFFEEQYKSWLYSSDGVVKAINEMVQLVISSRSKAPEPEKGKRAIGNIVLEMRKDLSGKTNLKSEDFRYTDVIE
;
A
#
# COMPACT_ATOMS: atom_id res chain seq x y z
N MET A 1 30.05 -52.07 7.86
CA MET A 1 29.49 -51.10 6.88
C MET A 1 30.65 -50.25 6.40
N ASP A 2 30.82 -50.09 5.10
CA ASP A 2 31.97 -49.37 4.55
C ASP A 2 31.91 -47.88 4.95
N ILE A 3 33.06 -47.27 5.24
CA ILE A 3 33.16 -45.86 5.70
C ILE A 3 32.51 -44.94 4.66
N LYS A 4 32.66 -45.28 3.38
CA LYS A 4 32.04 -44.57 2.26
C LYS A 4 30.51 -44.59 2.34
N THR A 5 29.91 -45.72 2.74
CA THR A 5 28.46 -45.85 2.90
C THR A 5 27.97 -45.00 4.07
N ILE A 6 28.68 -45.01 5.20
CA ILE A 6 28.36 -44.17 6.37
C ILE A 6 28.38 -42.68 5.99
N LEU A 7 29.42 -42.24 5.28
CA LEU A 7 29.56 -40.85 4.86
C LEU A 7 28.44 -40.41 3.89
N LEU A 8 28.10 -41.25 2.91
CA LEU A 8 27.01 -40.99 1.97
C LEU A 8 25.65 -40.87 2.67
N SER A 9 25.39 -41.73 3.65
CA SER A 9 24.17 -41.65 4.47
C SER A 9 24.12 -40.35 5.29
N LEU A 10 25.23 -39.95 5.90
CA LEU A 10 25.31 -38.71 6.68
C LEU A 10 25.09 -37.46 5.81
N ILE A 11 25.67 -37.44 4.61
CA ILE A 11 25.46 -36.34 3.64
C ILE A 11 24.00 -36.28 3.22
N SER A 12 23.36 -37.42 2.96
CA SER A 12 21.95 -37.47 2.55
C SER A 12 21.02 -36.95 3.65
N ILE A 13 21.27 -37.33 4.91
CA ILE A 13 20.50 -36.87 6.07
C ILE A 13 20.69 -35.37 6.29
N THR A 14 21.94 -34.89 6.29
CA THR A 14 22.23 -33.46 6.47
C THR A 14 21.62 -32.62 5.35
N THR A 15 21.66 -33.10 4.11
CA THR A 15 21.01 -32.44 2.97
C THR A 15 19.50 -32.36 3.16
N ALA A 16 18.84 -33.46 3.57
CA ALA A 16 17.40 -33.49 3.81
C ALA A 16 16.97 -32.53 4.94
N VAL A 17 17.76 -32.46 6.02
CA VAL A 17 17.50 -31.55 7.14
C VAL A 17 17.65 -30.09 6.69
N LEU A 18 18.72 -29.77 5.97
CA LEU A 18 18.96 -28.42 5.44
C LEU A 18 17.87 -27.99 4.45
N SER A 19 17.46 -28.87 3.53
CA SER A 19 16.41 -28.56 2.55
C SER A 19 15.06 -28.33 3.22
N SER A 20 14.72 -29.13 4.23
CA SER A 20 13.49 -28.96 5.00
C SER A 20 13.48 -27.63 5.76
N TYR A 21 14.59 -27.30 6.42
CA TYR A 21 14.73 -26.03 7.15
C TYR A 21 14.61 -24.82 6.21
N LEU A 22 15.31 -24.83 5.08
CA LEU A 22 15.21 -23.76 4.09
C LEU A 22 13.78 -23.62 3.55
N THR A 23 13.13 -24.73 3.21
CA THR A 23 11.74 -24.74 2.72
C THR A 23 10.79 -24.12 3.75
N TYR A 24 10.91 -24.50 5.02
CA TYR A 24 10.11 -23.95 6.11
C TYR A 24 10.33 -22.44 6.28
N TYR A 25 11.59 -22.00 6.27
CA TYR A 25 11.94 -20.58 6.39
C TYR A 25 11.34 -19.75 5.25
N PHE A 26 11.51 -20.19 4.00
CA PHE A 26 10.95 -19.50 2.84
C PHE A 26 9.42 -19.53 2.83
N ALA A 27 8.79 -20.62 3.25
CA ALA A 27 7.33 -20.72 3.35
C ALA A 27 6.77 -19.71 4.37
N ILE A 28 7.39 -19.56 5.55
CA ILE A 28 6.98 -18.55 6.54
C ILE A 28 7.18 -17.14 6.01
N LYS A 29 8.36 -16.86 5.43
CA LYS A 29 8.65 -15.54 4.86
C LYS A 29 7.62 -15.17 3.78
N SER A 30 7.29 -16.11 2.89
CA SER A 30 6.29 -15.94 1.83
C SER A 30 4.92 -15.65 2.42
N LYS A 31 4.43 -16.47 3.37
CA LYS A 31 3.13 -16.27 4.02
C LYS A 31 3.03 -14.93 4.73
N LYS A 32 4.10 -14.51 5.43
CA LYS A 32 4.14 -13.20 6.10
C LYS A 32 4.06 -12.06 5.09
N SER A 33 4.81 -12.15 3.99
CA SER A 33 4.79 -11.13 2.93
C SER A 33 3.41 -11.03 2.27
N GLU A 34 2.78 -12.17 1.97
CA GLU A 34 1.44 -12.23 1.39
C GLU A 34 0.39 -11.65 2.33
N ALA A 35 0.46 -11.98 3.63
CA ALA A 35 -0.44 -11.44 4.65
C ALA A 35 -0.31 -9.91 4.78
N ILE A 36 0.92 -9.38 4.77
CA ILE A 36 1.17 -7.94 4.79
C ILE A 36 0.61 -7.27 3.53
N LEU A 37 0.84 -7.87 2.35
CA LEU A 37 0.36 -7.33 1.09
C LEU A 37 -1.18 -7.24 1.05
N LYS A 38 -1.86 -8.34 1.40
CA LYS A 38 -3.34 -8.39 1.49
C LYS A 38 -3.89 -7.38 2.51
N PHE A 39 -3.24 -7.28 3.66
CA PHE A 39 -3.63 -6.30 4.69
C PHE A 39 -3.51 -4.86 4.16
N LYS A 40 -2.39 -4.51 3.51
CA LYS A 40 -2.20 -3.19 2.91
C LYS A 40 -3.22 -2.91 1.80
N GLU A 41 -3.48 -3.88 0.94
CA GLU A 41 -4.47 -3.77 -0.13
C GLU A 41 -5.88 -3.45 0.41
N GLU A 42 -6.31 -4.16 1.46
CA GLU A 42 -7.58 -3.87 2.14
C GLU A 42 -7.61 -2.44 2.71
N LYS A 43 -6.54 -2.01 3.39
CA LYS A 43 -6.48 -0.66 3.97
C LYS A 43 -6.44 0.44 2.92
N TYR A 44 -5.68 0.25 1.84
CA TYR A 44 -5.63 1.20 0.74
C TYR A 44 -6.92 1.26 -0.06
N SER A 45 -7.63 0.14 -0.23
CA SER A 45 -8.96 0.13 -0.84
C SER A 45 -9.95 1.00 -0.04
N ASN A 46 -9.96 0.85 1.29
CA ASN A 46 -10.78 1.69 2.16
C ASN A 46 -10.39 3.17 2.06
N LEU A 47 -9.10 3.48 2.08
CA LEU A 47 -8.62 4.85 1.97
C LEU A 47 -8.97 5.48 0.60
N LEU A 48 -8.91 4.69 -0.48
CA LEU A 48 -9.29 5.11 -1.83
C LEU A 48 -10.78 5.47 -1.94
N ILE A 49 -11.66 4.69 -1.29
CA ILE A 49 -13.09 5.01 -1.21
C ILE A 49 -13.30 6.33 -0.45
N LEU A 50 -12.54 6.57 0.63
CA LEU A 50 -12.67 7.79 1.42
C LEU A 50 -12.10 9.03 0.69
N LEU A 51 -11.12 8.85 -0.21
CA LEU A 51 -10.62 9.91 -1.08
C LEU A 51 -11.70 10.48 -2.02
N GLN A 52 -12.77 9.71 -2.29
CA GLN A 52 -13.93 10.19 -3.04
C GLN A 52 -14.58 11.42 -2.39
N GLY A 53 -14.51 11.56 -1.06
CA GLY A 53 -15.01 12.73 -0.35
C GLY A 53 -14.25 14.04 -0.62
N PHE A 54 -13.20 14.00 -1.46
CA PHE A 54 -12.42 15.17 -1.88
C PHE A 54 -12.51 15.45 -3.39
N VAL A 55 -13.25 14.63 -4.15
CA VAL A 55 -13.46 14.79 -5.59
C VAL A 55 -14.96 14.72 -5.89
N GLY A 56 -15.47 15.70 -6.63
CA GLY A 56 -16.90 15.78 -7.00
C GLY A 56 -17.70 16.77 -6.16
N LYS A 57 -18.96 16.99 -6.56
CA LYS A 57 -19.88 17.94 -5.88
C LYS A 57 -20.43 17.37 -4.56
N THR A 58 -20.39 16.05 -4.39
CA THR A 58 -20.96 15.29 -3.27
C THR A 58 -19.96 15.09 -2.14
N THR A 59 -19.45 16.20 -1.60
CA THR A 59 -18.58 16.16 -0.43
C THR A 59 -19.41 16.09 0.87
N SER A 60 -19.50 14.91 1.50
CA SER A 60 -20.06 14.80 2.85
C SER A 60 -19.00 15.07 3.92
N GLY A 61 -19.33 15.85 4.94
CA GLY A 61 -18.43 16.10 6.09
C GLY A 61 -18.05 14.82 6.84
N GLU A 62 -18.94 13.82 6.81
CA GLU A 62 -18.71 12.52 7.43
C GLU A 62 -17.61 11.72 6.71
N THR A 63 -17.61 11.70 5.37
CA THR A 63 -16.58 11.03 4.57
C THR A 63 -15.20 11.65 4.83
N LYS A 64 -15.14 12.98 4.95
CA LYS A 64 -13.89 13.68 5.31
C LYS A 64 -13.39 13.30 6.70
N ARG A 65 -14.29 13.22 7.70
CA ARG A 65 -13.91 12.78 9.05
C ARG A 65 -13.33 11.36 9.03
N LYS A 66 -14.02 10.43 8.37
CA LYS A 66 -13.57 9.03 8.21
C LYS A 66 -12.21 8.96 7.50
N PHE A 67 -11.98 9.79 6.48
CA PHE A 67 -10.68 9.90 5.82
C PHE A 67 -9.56 10.28 6.81
N PHE A 68 -9.75 11.30 7.64
CA PHE A 68 -8.72 11.70 8.61
C PHE A 68 -8.45 10.63 9.67
N GLU A 69 -9.47 9.88 10.09
CA GLU A 69 -9.29 8.74 11.00
C GLU A 69 -8.44 7.63 10.38
N GLU A 70 -8.70 7.27 9.12
CA GLU A 70 -7.89 6.28 8.38
C GLU A 70 -6.51 6.82 8.02
N GLN A 71 -6.38 8.12 7.77
CA GLN A 71 -5.11 8.79 7.51
C GLN A 71 -4.14 8.64 8.70
N TYR A 72 -4.59 8.74 9.95
CA TYR A 72 -3.73 8.50 11.10
C TYR A 72 -3.29 7.04 11.19
N LYS A 73 -4.19 6.09 10.91
CA LYS A 73 -3.85 4.66 10.90
C LYS A 73 -2.86 4.30 9.78
N SER A 74 -2.86 5.06 8.68
CA SER A 74 -1.97 4.85 7.54
C SER A 74 -0.49 4.86 7.92
N TRP A 75 -0.10 5.58 8.98
CA TRP A 75 1.27 5.61 9.50
C TRP A 75 1.79 4.24 9.96
N LEU A 76 0.90 3.31 10.32
CA LEU A 76 1.29 1.99 10.82
C LEU A 76 1.62 1.00 9.69
N TYR A 77 1.08 1.22 8.49
CA TYR A 77 1.14 0.24 7.41
C TYR A 77 1.66 0.78 6.09
N SER A 78 1.69 2.09 5.91
CA SER A 78 2.04 2.70 4.64
C SER A 78 3.53 2.97 4.49
N SER A 79 4.00 3.08 3.25
CA SER A 79 5.36 3.57 2.99
C SER A 79 5.47 5.06 3.28
N ASP A 80 6.71 5.53 3.48
CA ASP A 80 7.02 6.96 3.62
C ASP A 80 6.49 7.80 2.44
N GLY A 81 6.51 7.24 1.22
CA GLY A 81 5.99 7.91 0.02
C GLY A 81 4.50 8.19 0.13
N VAL A 82 3.72 7.20 0.57
CA VAL A 82 2.27 7.34 0.78
C VAL A 82 1.98 8.36 1.88
N VAL A 83 2.68 8.28 3.01
CA VAL A 83 2.49 9.21 4.13
C VAL A 83 2.78 10.66 3.70
N LYS A 84 3.86 10.88 2.94
CA LYS A 84 4.20 12.20 2.41
C LYS A 84 3.14 12.72 1.43
N ALA A 85 2.70 11.90 0.48
CA ALA A 85 1.68 12.29 -0.48
C ALA A 85 0.34 12.65 0.19
N ILE A 86 -0.05 11.89 1.22
CA ILE A 86 -1.25 12.20 2.01
C ILE A 86 -1.08 13.52 2.76
N ASN A 87 0.06 13.74 3.41
CA ASN A 87 0.31 14.99 4.13
C ASN A 87 0.29 16.21 3.20
N GLU A 88 0.83 16.11 1.99
CA GLU A 88 0.74 17.16 0.97
C GLU A 88 -0.72 17.50 0.62
N MET A 89 -1.57 16.48 0.44
CA MET A 89 -3.00 16.68 0.19
C MET A 89 -3.69 17.35 1.39
N VAL A 90 -3.39 16.93 2.61
CA VAL A 90 -3.92 17.56 3.83
C VAL A 90 -3.51 19.04 3.92
N GLN A 91 -2.25 19.36 3.59
CA GLN A 91 -1.78 20.75 3.52
C GLN A 91 -2.51 21.57 2.46
N LEU A 92 -2.79 20.99 1.29
CA LEU A 92 -3.61 21.64 0.26
C LEU A 92 -5.01 21.95 0.80
N VAL A 93 -5.66 20.99 1.46
CA VAL A 93 -6.97 21.19 2.08
C VAL A 93 -6.94 22.31 3.13
N ILE A 94 -5.95 22.33 4.02
CA ILE A 94 -5.79 23.39 5.03
C ILE A 94 -5.58 24.76 4.38
N SER A 95 -4.67 24.85 3.41
CA SER A 95 -4.34 26.11 2.72
C SER A 95 -5.50 26.66 1.87
N SER A 96 -6.38 25.79 1.40
CA SER A 96 -7.58 26.15 0.63
C SER A 96 -8.77 26.60 1.48
N ARG A 97 -8.75 26.51 2.82
CA ARG A 97 -9.89 26.90 3.67
C ARG A 97 -10.33 28.36 3.51
N SER A 98 -9.47 29.23 2.98
CA SER A 98 -9.75 30.67 2.81
C SER A 98 -9.71 31.12 1.34
N LYS A 99 -9.58 30.19 0.38
CA LYS A 99 -9.47 30.47 -1.06
C LYS A 99 -10.40 29.55 -1.84
N ALA A 100 -10.82 29.98 -3.04
CA ALA A 100 -11.56 29.09 -3.93
C ALA A 100 -10.73 27.82 -4.20
N PRO A 101 -11.29 26.62 -4.02
CA PRO A 101 -10.56 25.38 -4.25
C PRO A 101 -10.17 25.27 -5.74
N GLU A 102 -8.91 24.94 -6.00
CA GLU A 102 -8.41 24.65 -7.36
C GLU A 102 -8.60 23.15 -7.67
N PRO A 103 -9.59 22.76 -8.49
CA PRO A 103 -9.97 21.35 -8.66
C PRO A 103 -8.83 20.50 -9.23
N GLU A 104 -8.02 21.08 -10.12
CA GLU A 104 -6.89 20.39 -10.75
C GLU A 104 -5.76 20.05 -9.76
N LYS A 105 -5.50 20.91 -8.78
CA LYS A 105 -4.53 20.61 -7.70
C LYS A 105 -5.04 19.48 -6.82
N GLY A 106 -6.33 19.47 -6.50
CA GLY A 106 -6.96 18.38 -5.73
C GLY A 106 -6.85 17.04 -6.45
N LYS A 107 -7.22 17.00 -7.75
CA LYS A 107 -7.10 15.79 -8.58
C LYS A 107 -5.66 15.27 -8.64
N ARG A 108 -4.69 16.16 -8.85
CA ARG A 108 -3.26 15.78 -8.89
C ARG A 108 -2.78 15.23 -7.55
N ALA A 109 -3.18 15.84 -6.44
CA ALA A 109 -2.81 15.37 -5.10
C ALA A 109 -3.36 13.96 -4.82
N ILE A 110 -4.61 13.70 -5.22
CA ILE A 110 -5.21 12.37 -5.13
C ILE A 110 -4.47 11.38 -6.03
N GLY A 111 -4.20 11.74 -7.29
CA GLY A 111 -3.42 10.92 -8.21
C GLY A 111 -2.03 10.56 -7.68
N ASN A 112 -1.37 11.50 -6.99
CA ASN A 112 -0.08 11.25 -6.33
C ASN A 112 -0.21 10.23 -5.18
N ILE A 113 -1.24 10.36 -4.32
CA ILE A 113 -1.50 9.38 -3.25
C ILE A 113 -1.69 7.97 -3.84
N VAL A 114 -2.53 7.83 -4.87
CA VAL A 114 -2.79 6.54 -5.50
C VAL A 114 -1.53 5.96 -6.15
N LEU A 115 -0.71 6.81 -6.77
CA LEU A 115 0.57 6.39 -7.34
C LEU A 115 1.52 5.83 -6.26
N GLU A 116 1.63 6.51 -5.12
CA GLU A 116 2.47 6.04 -4.01
C GLU A 116 1.92 4.76 -3.36
N MET A 117 0.59 4.61 -3.23
CA MET A 117 -0.04 3.37 -2.77
C MET A 117 0.31 2.20 -3.68
N ARG A 118 0.23 2.43 -5.00
CA ARG A 118 0.63 1.43 -6.01
C ARG A 118 2.10 1.06 -5.88
N LYS A 119 2.98 2.04 -5.63
CA LYS A 119 4.40 1.77 -5.42
C LYS A 119 4.65 0.94 -4.16
N ASP A 120 3.90 1.20 -3.10
CA ASP A 120 4.01 0.43 -1.86
C ASP A 120 3.50 -1.02 -2.01
N LEU A 121 2.45 -1.25 -2.82
CA LEU A 121 1.92 -2.59 -3.07
C LEU A 121 2.71 -3.39 -4.12
N SER A 122 3.08 -2.76 -5.24
CA SER A 122 3.59 -3.44 -6.44
C SER A 122 5.02 -3.05 -6.81
N GLY A 123 5.65 -2.12 -6.08
CA GLY A 123 7.02 -1.68 -6.34
C GLY A 123 7.11 -0.63 -7.46
N LYS A 124 7.85 -0.95 -8.53
CA LYS A 124 8.10 0.02 -9.61
C LYS A 124 6.89 0.16 -10.52
N THR A 125 6.60 1.37 -10.97
CA THR A 125 5.52 1.68 -11.92
C THR A 125 5.98 2.77 -12.89
N ASN A 126 5.55 2.66 -14.15
CA ASN A 126 5.76 3.68 -15.18
C ASN A 126 4.57 4.65 -15.30
N LEU A 127 3.47 4.37 -14.59
CA LEU A 127 2.34 5.28 -14.48
C LEU A 127 2.73 6.55 -13.74
N LYS A 128 2.10 7.65 -14.10
CA LYS A 128 2.23 8.96 -13.47
C LYS A 128 0.96 9.31 -12.70
N SER A 129 1.02 10.34 -11.87
CA SER A 129 -0.13 10.85 -11.12
C SER A 129 -1.28 11.26 -12.02
N GLU A 130 -0.97 11.73 -13.23
CA GLU A 130 -1.97 12.19 -14.21
C GLU A 130 -2.70 11.04 -14.91
N ASP A 131 -2.13 9.83 -14.89
CA ASP A 131 -2.76 8.64 -15.48
C ASP A 131 -3.91 8.12 -14.60
N PHE A 132 -3.94 8.52 -13.33
CA PHE A 132 -5.07 8.25 -12.46
C PHE A 132 -6.24 9.19 -12.81
N ARG A 133 -7.29 8.60 -13.39
CA ARG A 133 -8.52 9.32 -13.74
C ARG A 133 -9.62 8.98 -12.76
N TYR A 134 -10.08 10.00 -12.05
CA TYR A 134 -11.27 9.90 -11.22
C TYR A 134 -12.51 10.28 -12.05
N THR A 135 -13.45 9.36 -12.19
CA THR A 135 -14.74 9.62 -12.82
C THR A 135 -15.78 9.76 -11.73
N ASP A 136 -16.35 10.96 -11.58
CA ASP A 136 -17.57 11.13 -10.80
C ASP A 136 -18.73 10.55 -11.61
N VAL A 137 -19.45 9.58 -11.03
CA VAL A 137 -20.54 8.88 -11.70
C VAL A 137 -21.91 9.47 -11.33
N ILE A 138 -21.93 10.51 -10.50
CA ILE A 138 -23.13 11.19 -10.05
C ILE A 138 -23.13 12.60 -10.68
N GLU A 139 -24.09 12.86 -11.58
CA GLU A 139 -24.30 14.18 -12.22
C GLU A 139 -24.87 15.24 -11.25
#